data_AF-A0A843C5M2-F1
#
_entry.id   AF-A0A843C5M2-F1
#
_cell.length_a   1.000
_cell.length_b   1.000
_cell.length_c   1.000
_cell.angle_alpha   90.00
_cell.angle_beta   90.00
_cell.angle_gamma   90.00
#
_symmetry.space_group_name_H-M   'P 1'
#
loop_
_entity.id
_entity.type
_entity.pdbx_description
1 polymer ?
#
loop_
_entity_poly.entity_id
_entity_poly.type
_entity_poly.pdbx_seq_one_letter_code
_entity_poly.pdbx_strand_id
1 'polypeptide(L)' 'MSKPFYAKFEVPNEVADAAYEALQIASRTGSVRIGTNETTKSVERGQAKLVVIANDVDPPEVVAHLPILCE' A
#
# COMPACT_ATOMS: atom_id res chain seq x y z
N MET A 1 12.65 6.92 13.96
CA MET A 1 12.38 7.64 12.70
C MET A 1 10.98 8.23 12.81
N SER A 2 10.78 9.51 12.46
CA SER A 2 9.45 10.14 12.53
C SER A 2 8.50 9.50 11.52
N LYS A 3 7.24 9.34 11.90
CA LYS A 3 6.18 8.82 11.04
C LYS A 3 6.06 9.67 9.75
N PRO A 4 5.96 9.07 8.56
CA PRO A 4 5.73 9.83 7.33
C PRO A 4 4.37 10.54 7.41
N PHE A 5 4.28 11.77 6.89
CA PHE A 5 3.09 12.62 7.05
C PHE A 5 1.81 12.03 6.43
N TYR A 6 1.93 11.09 5.49
CA TYR A 6 0.81 10.40 4.86
C TYR A 6 0.28 9.21 5.68
N ALA A 7 1.00 8.75 6.71
CA ALA A 7 0.55 7.61 7.50
C ALA A 7 -0.54 8.04 8.50
N LYS A 8 -1.77 7.56 8.27
CA LYS A 8 -2.96 7.94 9.05
C LYS A 8 -3.02 7.27 10.44
N PHE A 9 -2.47 6.07 10.59
CA PHE A 9 -2.50 5.29 11.83
C PHE A 9 -1.19 4.54 12.05
N GLU A 10 -1.00 3.96 13.24
CA GLU A 10 0.12 3.05 13.51
C GLU A 10 -0.34 1.62 13.24
N VAL A 11 0.52 0.84 12.59
CA VAL A 11 0.25 -0.56 12.24
C VAL A 11 1.02 -1.45 13.22
N PRO A 12 0.35 -2.30 14.02
CA PRO A 12 1.05 -3.30 14.82
C PRO A 12 1.85 -4.25 13.94
N ASN A 13 3.01 -4.72 14.41
CA ASN A 13 3.89 -5.61 13.64
C ASN A 13 3.15 -6.86 13.15
N GLU A 14 2.29 -7.45 13.99
CA GLU A 14 1.48 -8.63 13.64
C GLU A 14 0.59 -8.39 12.40
N VAL A 15 0.03 -7.19 12.28
CA VAL A 15 -0.81 -6.81 11.13
C VAL A 15 0.04 -6.54 9.89
N ALA A 16 1.22 -5.94 10.07
CA ALA A 16 2.17 -5.73 8.98
C ALA A 16 2.67 -7.06 8.41
N ASP A 17 3.05 -8.00 9.26
CA ASP A 17 3.51 -9.34 8.87
C ASP A 17 2.39 -10.11 8.13
N ALA A 18 1.16 -10.07 8.65
CA ALA A 18 0.01 -10.66 7.98
C ALA A 18 -0.26 -10.02 6.59
N ALA A 19 -0.07 -8.71 6.44
CA ALA A 19 -0.19 -8.04 5.15
C ALA A 19 0.89 -8.50 4.14
N TYR A 20 2.12 -8.73 4.60
CA TYR A 20 3.20 -9.30 3.78
C TYR A 20 2.89 -10.73 3.35
N GLU A 21 2.39 -11.58 4.25
CA GLU A 21 1.98 -12.94 3.92
C GLU A 21 0.84 -12.95 2.88
N ALA A 22 -0.18 -12.12 3.07
CA ALA A 22 -1.28 -11.97 2.12
C ALA A 22 -0.77 -11.52 0.74
N LEU A 23 0.15 -10.56 0.69
CA LEU A 23 0.78 -10.11 -0.54
C LEU A 23 1.60 -11.21 -1.22
N GLN A 24 2.35 -12.00 -0.45
CA GLN A 24 3.15 -13.12 -0.95
C GLN A 24 2.26 -14.20 -1.58
N ILE A 25 1.16 -14.57 -0.92
CA ILE A 25 0.18 -15.52 -1.46
C ILE A 25 -0.43 -14.95 -2.75
N ALA A 26 -0.92 -13.71 -2.72
CA ALA A 26 -1.53 -13.06 -3.88
C ALA A 26 -0.58 -12.96 -5.09
N SER A 27 0.72 -12.73 -4.85
CA SER A 27 1.72 -12.68 -5.92
C SER A 27 1.92 -14.03 -6.64
N ARG A 28 1.68 -15.14 -5.93
CA ARG A 28 1.84 -16.51 -6.45
C ARG A 28 0.57 -17.06 -7.07
N THR A 29 -0.60 -16.68 -6.54
CA THR A 29 -1.88 -17.32 -6.90
C THR A 29 -2.85 -16.40 -7.64
N GLY A 30 -2.58 -15.10 -7.68
CA GLY A 30 -3.51 -14.09 -8.19
C GLY A 30 -2.83 -13.04 -9.06
N SER A 31 -3.29 -11.80 -8.94
CA SER A 31 -2.74 -10.65 -9.65
C SER A 31 -2.39 -9.56 -8.65
N VAL A 32 -1.15 -9.09 -8.74
CA VAL A 32 -0.63 -7.97 -7.94
C VAL A 32 -0.16 -6.88 -8.89
N ARG A 33 -0.39 -5.63 -8.52
CA ARG A 33 0.10 -4.44 -9.22
C ARG A 33 1.16 -3.79 -8.35
N ILE A 34 2.32 -3.52 -8.94
CA ILE A 34 3.51 -3.06 -8.23
C ILE A 34 3.86 -1.65 -8.71
N GLY A 35 4.21 -0.78 -7.76
CA GLY A 35 4.58 0.60 -8.02
C GLY A 35 3.37 1.54 -8.02
N THR A 36 3.61 2.76 -7.57
CA THR A 36 2.57 3.76 -7.28
C THR A 36 1.62 4.03 -8.45
N ASN A 37 2.13 4.10 -9.69
CA ASN A 37 1.30 4.40 -10.86
C ASN A 37 0.26 3.30 -11.12
N GLU A 38 0.67 2.03 -11.09
CA GLU A 38 -0.24 0.91 -11.32
C GLU A 38 -1.19 0.70 -10.13
N THR A 39 -0.72 0.96 -8.91
CA THR A 39 -1.57 1.01 -7.71
C THR A 39 -2.66 2.07 -7.87
N THR A 40 -2.30 3.30 -8.24
CA THR A 40 -3.25 4.41 -8.45
C THR A 40 -4.32 4.03 -9.47
N LYS A 41 -3.92 3.55 -10.66
CA LYS A 41 -4.85 3.09 -11.70
C LYS A 41 -5.79 1.98 -11.21
N SER A 42 -5.29 1.08 -10.37
CA SER A 42 -6.09 -0.04 -9.86
C SER A 42 -7.13 0.40 -8.84
N VAL A 43 -6.79 1.38 -8.01
CA VAL A 43 -7.71 2.01 -7.06
C VAL A 43 -8.78 2.81 -7.82
N GLU A 44 -8.39 3.68 -8.75
CA GLU A 44 -9.32 4.49 -9.56
C GLU A 44 -10.30 3.64 -10.38
N ARG A 45 -9.88 2.44 -10.83
CA ARG A 45 -10.75 1.50 -11.55
C ARG A 45 -11.60 0.62 -10.64
N GLY A 46 -11.53 0.77 -9.32
CA GLY A 46 -12.26 -0.06 -8.35
C GLY A 46 -11.85 -1.53 -8.34
N GLN A 47 -10.65 -1.84 -8.85
CA GLN A 47 -10.14 -3.21 -8.95
C GLN A 47 -9.34 -3.63 -7.71
N ALA A 48 -8.69 -2.67 -7.05
CA ALA A 48 -7.88 -2.92 -5.86
C ALA A 48 -8.75 -3.42 -4.69
N LYS A 49 -8.30 -4.50 -4.02
CA LYS A 49 -8.94 -5.05 -2.81
C LYS A 49 -8.15 -4.74 -1.54
N LEU A 50 -6.84 -4.63 -1.68
CA LEU A 50 -5.90 -4.26 -0.63
C LEU A 50 -4.78 -3.44 -1.28
N VAL A 51 -4.37 -2.35 -0.64
CA VAL A 51 -3.22 -1.54 -1.03
C VAL A 51 -2.24 -1.52 0.14
N VAL A 52 -1.00 -1.92 -0.12
CA VAL A 52 0.09 -1.89 0.86
C VAL A 52 1.05 -0.78 0.44
N ILE A 53 1.36 0.13 1.36
CA ILE A 53 2.22 1.28 1.13
C ILE A 53 3.43 1.16 2.05
N ALA A 54 4.63 1.28 1.49
CA ALA A 54 5.86 1.29 2.28
C ALA A 54 5.99 2.62 3.04
N ASN A 55 6.54 2.58 4.26
CA ASN A 55 6.68 3.77 5.12
C ASN A 55 8.02 4.52 4.92
N ASP A 56 8.93 3.95 4.14
CA ASP A 56 10.29 4.43 3.87
C ASP A 56 10.46 4.88 2.41
N VAL A 57 9.36 5.24 1.74
CA VAL A 57 9.40 5.80 0.37
C VAL A 57 10.03 7.18 0.36
N ASP A 58 10.99 7.36 -0.53
CA ASP A 58 11.68 8.63 -0.79
C ASP A 58 11.64 8.95 -2.30
N PRO A 59 11.11 10.11 -2.72
CA PRO A 59 10.46 11.13 -1.90
C PRO A 59 9.04 10.70 -1.46
N PRO A 60 8.61 11.01 -0.21
CA PRO A 60 7.34 10.55 0.35
C PRO A 60 6.10 11.03 -0.43
N GLU A 61 6.21 12.12 -1.17
CA GLU A 61 5.18 12.70 -2.03
C GLU A 61 4.68 11.70 -3.08
N VAL A 62 5.52 10.75 -3.49
CA VAL A 62 5.16 9.74 -4.50
C VAL A 62 3.98 8.88 -4.05
N VAL A 63 3.81 8.65 -2.74
CA VAL A 63 2.72 7.80 -2.21
C VAL A 63 1.70 8.57 -1.37
N ALA A 64 1.92 9.88 -1.18
CA ALA A 64 1.13 10.69 -0.25
C ALA A 64 -0.36 10.80 -0.61
N HIS A 65 -0.72 10.65 -1.90
CA HIS A 65 -2.11 10.70 -2.36
C HIS A 65 -2.87 9.37 -2.18
N LEU A 66 -2.17 8.24 -2.06
CA LEU A 66 -2.80 6.92 -2.01
C LEU A 66 -3.77 6.75 -0.83
N PRO A 67 -3.46 7.21 0.41
CA PRO A 67 -4.39 7.05 1.54
C PRO A 67 -5.71 7.80 1.38
N ILE A 68 -5.76 8.89 0.61
CA ILE A 68 -6.99 9.65 0.34
C ILE A 68 -7.73 9.02 -0.84
N LEU A 69 -7.00 8.55 -1.84
CA LEU A 69 -7.58 7.88 -3.01
C LEU A 69 -8.29 6.56 -2.66
N CYS A 70 -7.89 5.90 -1.57
CA CYS A 70 -8.46 4.63 -1.14
C CYS A 70 -9.68 4.76 -0.20
N GLU A 71 -10.04 5.97 0.24
CA GLU A 71 -11.29 6.23 1.01
C GLU A 71 -12.52 6.24 0.09
#